data_AF-A0A9Y1Z5K6-F1
#
_entry.id   AF-A0A9Y1Z5K6-F1
#
_cell.length_a   1.000
_cell.length_b   1.000
_cell.length_c   1.000
_cell.angle_alpha   90.00
_cell.angle_beta   90.00
_cell.angle_gamma   90.00
#
_symmetry.space_group_name_H-M   'P 1'
#
loop_
_entity.id
_entity.type
_entity.pdbx_description
1 polymer ?
#
loop_
_entity_poly.entity_id
_entity_poly.type
_entity_poly.pdbx_seq_one_letter_code
_entity_poly.pdbx_strand_id
1 'polypeptide(L)'
;MDKETLPRWGWLVVGLFVALMLAEIVNAVVLVPVGLPEEYRVITVITAMAPVIIYLRIWYEEENAHYWERSREWIAGDVFFVVLGAIVGSTIALLVTVDTALPRIASDLIAMGGGFLLGWVLFWWRNPEVYQR
;
A
#
# COMPACT_ATOMS: atom_id res chain seq x y z
N MET A 1 16.62 5.81 -12.11
CA MET A 1 17.05 6.11 -10.72
C MET A 1 18.02 5.04 -10.33
N ASP A 2 19.21 5.41 -9.88
CA ASP A 2 20.28 4.45 -9.68
C ASP A 2 20.09 3.71 -8.36
N LYS A 3 19.94 2.38 -8.42
CA LYS A 3 19.66 1.50 -7.26
C LYS A 3 20.78 1.55 -6.23
N GLU A 4 21.97 1.96 -6.64
CA GLU A 4 23.19 1.95 -5.83
C GLU A 4 23.35 3.17 -4.92
N THR A 5 22.58 4.23 -5.15
CA THR A 5 22.68 5.49 -4.37
C THR A 5 22.29 5.33 -2.90
N LEU A 6 21.40 4.39 -2.59
CA LEU A 6 21.01 4.05 -1.22
C LEU A 6 20.84 2.53 -1.09
N PRO A 7 21.08 1.97 0.11
CA PRO A 7 20.72 0.58 0.40
C PRO A 7 19.19 0.40 0.37
N ARG A 8 18.72 -0.84 0.21
CA ARG A 8 17.29 -1.19 0.09
C ARG A 8 16.40 -0.55 1.16
N TRP A 9 16.86 -0.57 2.41
CA TRP A 9 16.14 0.04 3.52
C TRP A 9 16.08 1.57 3.44
N GLY A 10 17.09 2.21 2.84
CA GLY A 10 17.11 3.67 2.62
C GLY A 10 16.01 4.10 1.67
N TRP A 11 15.86 3.42 0.53
CA TRP A 11 14.74 3.69 -0.37
C TRP A 11 13.38 3.33 0.20
N LEU A 12 13.30 2.28 1.04
CA LEU A 12 12.07 1.95 1.76
C LEU A 12 11.66 3.10 2.68
N VAL A 13 12.59 3.62 3.48
CA VAL A 13 12.32 4.76 4.37
C VAL A 13 11.88 5.99 3.57
N VAL A 14 12.58 6.32 2.48
CA VAL A 14 12.21 7.46 1.63
C VAL A 14 10.83 7.28 1.02
N GLY A 15 10.54 6.10 0.45
CA GLY A 15 9.25 5.80 -0.14
C GLY A 15 8.11 5.84 0.88
N LEU A 16 8.31 5.23 2.05
CA LEU A 16 7.32 5.22 3.12
C LEU A 16 7.08 6.61 3.70
N PHE A 17 8.14 7.43 3.80
CA PHE A 17 8.02 8.82 4.23
C PHE A 17 7.20 9.66 3.24
N VAL A 18 7.49 9.52 1.94
CA VAL A 18 6.69 10.19 0.89
C VAL A 18 5.24 9.72 0.92
N ALA A 19 5.01 8.40 1.06
CA ALA A 19 3.67 7.85 1.17
C ALA A 19 2.92 8.40 2.40
N LEU A 20 3.58 8.50 3.54
CA LEU A 20 3.01 9.08 4.76
C LEU A 20 2.64 10.54 4.55
N MET A 21 3.55 11.34 3.97
CA MET A 21 3.25 12.74 3.66
C MET A 21 2.02 12.88 2.74
N LEU A 22 1.93 12.06 1.70
CA LEU A 22 0.77 12.06 0.80
C LEU A 22 -0.51 11.66 1.53
N ALA A 23 -0.45 10.63 2.38
CA ALA A 23 -1.60 10.22 3.19
C ALA A 23 -2.06 11.35 4.13
N GLU A 24 -1.14 12.04 4.81
CA GLU A 24 -1.47 13.16 5.67
C GLU A 24 -2.06 14.36 4.91
N ILE A 25 -1.54 14.66 3.71
CA ILE A 25 -2.14 15.68 2.83
C ILE A 25 -3.58 15.29 2.47
N VAL A 26 -3.81 14.04 2.07
CA VAL A 26 -5.16 13.55 1.75
C VAL A 26 -6.06 13.60 2.98
N ASN A 27 -5.56 13.21 4.15
CA ASN A 27 -6.32 13.29 5.40
C ASN A 27 -6.73 14.72 5.72
N ALA A 28 -5.79 15.67 5.61
CA ALA A 28 -6.02 17.07 5.91
C ALA A 28 -6.94 17.78 4.90
N VAL A 29 -6.83 17.44 3.61
CA VAL A 29 -7.56 18.13 2.53
C VAL A 29 -8.88 17.44 2.18
N VAL A 30 -9.02 16.15 2.47
CA VAL A 30 -10.21 15.36 2.08
C VAL A 30 -10.96 14.84 3.31
N LEU A 31 -10.32 14.04 4.18
CA LEU A 31 -11.05 13.38 5.27
C LEU A 31 -11.55 14.37 6.33
N VAL A 32 -10.68 15.29 6.76
CA VAL A 32 -11.03 16.30 7.78
C VAL A 32 -12.17 17.21 7.30
N PRO A 33 -12.14 17.78 6.08
CA PRO A 33 -13.25 18.61 5.59
C PRO A 33 -14.56 17.87 5.39
N VAL A 34 -14.53 16.56 5.09
CA VAL A 34 -15.73 15.72 4.94
C VAL A 34 -16.29 15.28 6.30
N GLY A 35 -15.57 15.52 7.39
CA GLY A 35 -16.00 15.15 8.74
C GLY A 35 -15.87 13.66 9.02
N LEU A 36 -14.97 12.96 8.32
CA LEU A 36 -14.74 11.54 8.55
C LEU A 36 -14.05 11.28 9.90
N PRO A 37 -14.46 10.23 10.63
CA PRO A 37 -13.82 9.86 11.89
C PRO A 37 -12.31 9.56 11.74
N GLU A 38 -11.55 9.73 12.81
CA GLU A 38 -10.09 9.60 12.77
C GLU A 38 -9.61 8.18 12.49
N GLU A 39 -10.44 7.19 12.77
CA GLU A 39 -10.19 5.76 12.52
C GLU A 39 -9.98 5.50 11.03
N TYR A 40 -10.60 6.29 10.14
CA TYR A 40 -10.44 6.14 8.70
C TYR A 40 -9.09 6.65 8.18
N ARG A 41 -8.33 7.41 8.98
CA ARG A 41 -7.00 7.91 8.56
C ARG A 41 -6.01 6.77 8.32
N VAL A 42 -6.16 5.64 9.01
CA VAL A 42 -5.28 4.48 8.78
C VAL A 42 -5.42 3.92 7.36
N ILE A 43 -6.61 4.07 6.75
CA ILE A 43 -6.89 3.59 5.40
C ILE A 43 -6.05 4.36 4.37
N THR A 44 -5.95 5.68 4.49
CA THR A 44 -5.14 6.47 3.56
C THR A 44 -3.65 6.18 3.71
N VAL A 45 -3.18 5.98 4.94
CA VAL A 45 -1.80 5.60 5.25
C VAL A 45 -1.45 4.26 4.59
N ILE A 46 -2.24 3.21 4.83
CA ILE A 46 -1.95 1.90 4.23
C ILE A 46 -2.09 1.91 2.70
N THR A 47 -3.08 2.64 2.18
CA THR A 47 -3.30 2.79 0.74
C THR A 47 -2.10 3.42 0.05
N ALA A 48 -1.46 4.40 0.69
CA ALA A 48 -0.26 5.04 0.17
C ALA A 48 1.00 4.16 0.35
N MET A 49 1.12 3.44 1.47
CA MET A 49 2.29 2.62 1.78
C MET A 49 2.34 1.30 1.02
N ALA A 50 1.19 0.68 0.74
CA ALA A 50 1.13 -0.64 0.09
C ALA A 50 1.84 -0.68 -1.28
N PRO A 51 1.64 0.29 -2.19
CA PRO A 51 2.44 0.37 -3.42
C PRO A 51 3.94 0.44 -3.13
N VAL A 52 4.38 1.27 -2.19
CA VAL A 52 5.82 1.39 -1.88
C VAL A 52 6.40 0.04 -1.48
N ILE A 53 5.75 -0.69 -0.58
CA ILE A 53 6.23 -1.97 -0.09
C ILE A 53 6.31 -3.01 -1.23
N ILE A 54 5.28 -3.07 -2.08
CA ILE A 54 5.20 -4.03 -3.19
C ILE A 54 6.22 -3.68 -4.28
N TYR A 55 6.21 -2.45 -4.78
CA TYR A 55 7.02 -2.05 -5.93
C TYR A 55 8.50 -1.90 -5.59
N LEU A 56 8.85 -1.51 -4.35
CA LEU A 56 10.25 -1.44 -3.96
C LEU A 56 10.90 -2.83 -3.96
N ARG A 57 10.17 -3.86 -3.51
CA ARG A 57 10.66 -5.25 -3.58
C ARG A 57 10.94 -5.65 -5.04
N ILE A 58 9.98 -5.40 -5.93
CA ILE A 58 10.07 -5.73 -7.36
C ILE A 58 11.21 -4.96 -8.03
N TRP A 59 11.40 -3.70 -7.65
CA TRP A 59 12.47 -2.87 -8.19
C TRP A 59 13.86 -3.37 -7.75
N TYR A 60 14.00 -3.87 -6.53
CA TYR A 60 15.28 -4.35 -6.02
C TYR A 60 15.67 -5.74 -6.51
N GLU A 61 14.72 -6.65 -6.66
CA GLU A 61 14.97 -8.02 -7.10
C GLU A 61 15.25 -8.04 -8.61
N GLU A 62 16.51 -8.30 -9.01
CA GLU A 62 16.93 -8.37 -10.42
C GLU A 62 16.12 -9.38 -11.23
N GLU A 63 15.72 -10.46 -10.56
CA GLU A 63 14.82 -11.50 -11.04
C GLU A 63 13.51 -10.93 -11.62
N ASN A 64 13.04 -9.83 -11.04
CA ASN A 64 11.79 -9.17 -11.42
C ASN A 64 12.01 -8.01 -12.40
N ALA A 65 13.21 -7.83 -12.95
CA ALA A 65 13.51 -6.74 -13.89
C ALA A 65 12.54 -6.72 -15.10
N HIS A 66 12.16 -7.89 -15.59
CA HIS A 66 11.21 -8.08 -16.69
C HIS A 66 9.82 -7.46 -16.43
N TYR A 67 9.42 -7.26 -15.16
CA TYR A 67 8.19 -6.56 -14.82
C TYR A 67 8.17 -5.13 -15.38
N TRP A 68 9.32 -4.45 -15.33
CA TRP A 68 9.46 -3.05 -15.75
C TRP A 68 9.53 -2.87 -17.27
N GLU A 69 9.60 -3.96 -18.04
CA GLU A 69 9.54 -3.96 -19.50
C GLU A 69 8.08 -3.91 -20.03
N ARG A 70 7.10 -4.06 -19.14
CA ARG A 70 5.67 -4.01 -19.48
C ARG A 70 5.22 -2.61 -19.90
N SER A 71 4.09 -2.56 -20.60
CA SER A 71 3.50 -1.27 -21.00
C SER A 71 3.11 -0.43 -19.78
N ARG A 72 3.18 0.89 -19.92
CA ARG A 72 2.79 1.83 -18.86
C ARG A 72 1.35 1.65 -18.42
N GLU A 73 0.47 1.28 -19.35
CA GLU A 73 -0.94 0.98 -19.10
C GLU A 73 -1.11 -0.23 -18.19
N TRP A 74 -0.27 -1.27 -18.37
CA TRP A 74 -0.29 -2.45 -17.52
C TRP A 74 0.10 -2.11 -16.08
N ILE A 75 1.21 -1.39 -15.92
CA ILE A 75 1.74 -0.97 -14.61
C ILE A 75 0.74 -0.04 -13.91
N ALA A 76 0.15 0.92 -14.64
CA ALA A 76 -0.89 1.79 -14.08
C ALA A 76 -2.10 0.98 -13.60
N GLY A 77 -2.49 -0.05 -14.35
CA GLY A 77 -3.50 -1.01 -13.93
C GLY A 77 -3.12 -1.71 -12.64
N ASP A 78 -1.90 -2.24 -12.52
CA ASP A 78 -1.43 -2.91 -11.30
C ASP A 78 -1.46 -1.97 -10.09
N VAL A 79 -1.02 -0.72 -10.25
CA VAL A 79 -1.07 0.30 -9.18
C VAL A 79 -2.53 0.54 -8.76
N PHE A 80 -3.45 0.67 -9.72
CA PHE A 80 -4.87 0.82 -9.43
C PHE A 80 -5.42 -0.38 -8.63
N PHE A 81 -5.10 -1.62 -9.02
CA PHE A 81 -5.54 -2.81 -8.30
C PHE A 81 -4.95 -2.90 -6.89
N VAL A 82 -3.68 -2.54 -6.70
CA VAL A 82 -3.05 -2.47 -5.37
C VAL A 82 -3.76 -1.45 -4.49
N VAL A 83 -3.97 -0.23 -5.01
CA VAL A 83 -4.64 0.85 -4.28
C VAL A 83 -6.07 0.46 -3.93
N LEU A 84 -6.82 -0.09 -4.88
CA LEU A 84 -8.18 -0.56 -4.65
C LEU A 84 -8.22 -1.68 -3.61
N GLY A 85 -7.34 -2.67 -3.72
CA GLY A 85 -7.22 -3.75 -2.75
C GLY A 85 -6.87 -3.24 -1.36
N ALA A 86 -5.96 -2.26 -1.26
CA ALA A 86 -5.60 -1.64 0.00
C ALA A 86 -6.81 -0.96 0.66
N ILE A 87 -7.53 -0.13 -0.08
CA ILE A 87 -8.74 0.56 0.41
C ILE A 87 -9.79 -0.45 0.86
N VAL A 88 -10.14 -1.41 0.00
CA VAL A 88 -11.20 -2.39 0.28
C VAL A 88 -10.81 -3.28 1.45
N GLY A 89 -9.58 -3.80 1.46
CA GLY A 89 -9.09 -4.71 2.49
C GLY A 89 -9.01 -4.04 3.86
N SER A 90 -8.51 -2.80 3.92
CA SER A 90 -8.45 -2.06 5.18
C SER A 90 -9.83 -1.66 5.67
N THR A 91 -10.76 -1.32 4.76
CA THR A 91 -12.14 -0.99 5.12
C THR A 91 -12.85 -2.20 5.72
N ILE A 92 -12.75 -3.37 5.08
CA ILE A 92 -13.35 -4.61 5.59
C ILE A 92 -12.77 -4.94 6.97
N ALA A 93 -11.44 -4.89 7.10
CA ALA A 93 -10.77 -5.17 8.36
C ALA A 93 -11.21 -4.19 9.47
N LEU A 94 -11.28 -2.89 9.18
CA LEU A 94 -11.72 -1.88 10.13
C LEU A 94 -13.17 -2.08 10.54
N LEU A 95 -14.06 -2.41 9.60
CA LEU A 95 -15.48 -2.69 9.91
C LEU A 95 -15.65 -3.91 10.82
N VAL A 96 -14.78 -4.91 10.70
CA VAL A 96 -14.80 -6.09 11.57
C VAL A 96 -14.27 -5.77 12.97
N THR A 97 -13.38 -4.78 13.11
CA THR A 97 -12.73 -4.45 14.38
C THR A 97 -13.35 -3.27 15.12
N VAL A 98 -14.11 -2.40 14.46
CA VAL A 98 -14.62 -1.13 15.04
C VAL A 98 -15.51 -1.34 16.27
N ASP A 99 -16.33 -2.39 16.30
CA ASP A 99 -17.26 -2.70 17.41
C ASP A 99 -16.66 -3.70 18.42
N THR A 100 -15.37 -4.02 18.28
CA THR A 100 -14.70 -4.93 19.22
C THR A 100 -14.10 -4.14 20.38
N ALA A 101 -13.92 -4.78 21.53
CA ALA A 101 -13.22 -4.19 22.67
C ALA A 101 -11.68 -4.12 22.48
N LEU A 102 -11.20 -4.15 21.23
CA LEU A 102 -9.78 -4.12 20.92
C LEU A 102 -9.21 -2.71 21.14
N PRO A 103 -7.96 -2.59 21.61
CA PRO A 103 -7.25 -1.33 21.59
C PRO A 103 -7.16 -0.77 20.16
N ARG A 104 -7.26 0.56 19.99
CA ARG A 104 -7.16 1.25 18.69
C ARG A 104 -5.96 0.79 17.87
N ILE A 105 -4.79 0.66 18.52
CA ILE A 105 -3.57 0.20 17.84
C ILE A 105 -3.69 -1.19 17.24
N ALA A 106 -4.42 -2.12 17.88
CA ALA A 106 -4.65 -3.46 17.35
C ALA A 106 -5.60 -3.40 16.14
N SER A 107 -6.67 -2.60 16.23
CA SER A 107 -7.58 -2.35 15.10
C SER A 107 -6.85 -1.76 13.90
N ASP A 108 -6.01 -0.75 14.13
CA ASP A 108 -5.21 -0.09 13.08
C ASP A 108 -4.25 -1.08 12.42
N LEU A 109 -3.54 -1.91 13.20
CA LEU A 109 -2.66 -2.94 12.66
C LEU A 109 -3.41 -4.00 11.84
N ILE A 110 -4.61 -4.39 12.27
CA ILE A 110 -5.47 -5.33 11.53
C ILE A 110 -5.95 -4.68 10.23
N ALA A 111 -6.35 -3.40 10.25
CA ALA A 111 -6.74 -2.65 9.06
C ALA A 111 -5.58 -2.50 8.07
N MET A 112 -4.39 -2.16 8.57
CA MET A 112 -3.17 -2.09 7.76
C MET A 112 -2.82 -3.46 7.15
N GLY A 113 -2.89 -4.52 7.96
CA GLY A 113 -2.66 -5.89 7.50
C GLY A 113 -3.65 -6.31 6.42
N GLY A 114 -4.95 -6.10 6.66
CA GLY A 114 -6.01 -6.44 5.71
C GLY A 114 -5.90 -5.70 4.38
N GLY A 115 -5.62 -4.39 4.43
CA GLY A 115 -5.39 -3.58 3.24
C GLY A 115 -4.17 -4.06 2.46
N PHE A 116 -3.02 -4.17 3.13
CA PHE A 116 -1.80 -4.66 2.47
C PHE A 116 -1.99 -6.04 1.86
N LEU A 117 -2.56 -7.00 2.60
CA LEU A 117 -2.78 -8.36 2.13
C LEU A 117 -3.66 -8.40 0.89
N LEU A 118 -4.78 -7.68 0.88
CA LEU A 118 -5.67 -7.69 -0.29
C LEU A 118 -5.03 -6.99 -1.49
N GLY A 119 -4.37 -5.85 -1.29
CA GLY A 119 -3.62 -5.17 -2.36
C GLY A 119 -2.50 -6.04 -2.92
N TRP A 120 -1.77 -6.75 -2.06
CA TRP A 120 -0.73 -7.69 -2.44
C TRP A 120 -1.29 -8.91 -3.19
N VAL A 121 -2.39 -9.51 -2.73
CA VAL A 121 -3.05 -10.64 -3.39
C VAL A 121 -3.56 -10.26 -4.77
N LEU A 122 -4.16 -9.08 -4.93
CA LEU A 122 -4.61 -8.61 -6.25
C LEU A 122 -3.43 -8.38 -7.20
N PHE A 123 -2.33 -7.82 -6.70
CA PHE A 123 -1.10 -7.69 -7.48
C PHE A 123 -0.54 -9.05 -7.90
N TRP A 124 -0.43 -9.98 -6.95
CA TRP A 124 0.07 -11.33 -7.16
C TRP A 124 -0.78 -12.10 -8.18
N TRP A 125 -2.11 -12.03 -8.04
CA TRP A 125 -3.04 -12.70 -8.94
C TRP A 125 -2.93 -12.20 -10.38
N ARG A 126 -2.67 -10.90 -10.56
CA ARG A 126 -2.51 -10.27 -11.87
C ARG A 126 -1.11 -10.46 -12.48
N ASN A 127 -0.10 -10.72 -11.64
CA ASN A 127 1.30 -10.84 -12.04
C ASN A 127 1.96 -12.12 -11.48
N PRO A 128 1.44 -13.33 -11.79
CA PRO A 128 1.93 -14.58 -11.22
C PRO A 128 3.40 -14.86 -11.56
N GLU A 129 3.88 -14.45 -12.73
CA GLU A 129 5.27 -14.59 -13.18
C GLU A 129 6.30 -13.94 -12.25
N VAL A 130 5.91 -12.91 -11.50
CA VAL A 130 6.78 -12.24 -10.52
C VAL A 130 7.07 -13.15 -9.30
N TYR A 131 6.29 -14.23 -9.11
CA TYR A 131 6.35 -15.08 -7.92
C TYR A 131 6.54 -16.57 -8.23
N GLN A 132 6.51 -17.00 -9.49
CA GLN A 132 6.61 -18.40 -9.90
C GLN A 132 8.05 -18.87 -10.20
N ARG A 133 9.00 -18.58 -9.31
CA ARG A 133 10.37 -19.12 -9.42
C ARG A 133 10.60 -20.26 -8.43
#